data_AF-A0A4Q5T2Z9-F1
#
_entry.id   AF-A0A4Q5T2Z9-F1
#
_cell.length_a   1.000
_cell.length_b   1.000
_cell.length_c   1.000
_cell.angle_alpha   90.00
_cell.angle_beta   90.00
_cell.angle_gamma   90.00
#
_symmetry.space_group_name_H-M   'P 1'
#
loop_
_entity.id
_entity.type
_entity.pdbx_description
1 polymer ?
#
loop_
_entity_poly.entity_id
_entity_poly.type
_entity_poly.pdbx_seq_one_letter_code
_entity_poly.pdbx_strand_id
1 'polypeptide(L)' 'ATARQTFAATRIEMTVIDRRVELIAWYERHGYTRSGETRPFPVPVDPPLTMAVLVKPLFDQRQLP' A
#
# COMPACT_ATOMS: atom_id res chain seq x y z
N ALA A 1 2.86 -15.59 8.92
CA ALA A 1 4.31 -15.79 9.13
C ALA A 1 5.06 -16.16 7.84
N THR A 2 4.41 -16.80 6.87
CA THR A 2 5.01 -17.31 5.62
C THR A 2 5.75 -16.27 4.78
N ALA A 3 5.14 -15.11 4.47
CA ALA A 3 5.78 -14.12 3.59
C ALA A 3 7.15 -13.62 4.10
N ARG A 4 7.26 -13.34 5.41
CA ARG A 4 8.51 -12.94 6.04
C ARG A 4 9.53 -14.07 6.06
N GLN A 5 9.10 -15.27 6.45
CA GLN A 5 10.00 -16.41 6.63
C GLN A 5 10.53 -16.96 5.30
N THR A 6 9.69 -16.98 4.27
CA THR A 6 10.03 -17.57 2.96
C THR A 6 10.71 -16.57 2.04
N PHE A 7 10.34 -15.29 2.08
CA PHE A 7 10.80 -14.29 1.11
C PHE A 7 11.57 -13.13 1.72
N ALA A 8 11.85 -13.16 3.04
CA ALA A 8 12.41 -12.04 3.78
C ALA A 8 11.64 -10.71 3.56
N ALA A 9 10.34 -10.81 3.24
CA ALA A 9 9.53 -9.65 2.93
C ALA A 9 9.37 -8.74 4.16
N THR A 10 9.58 -7.45 3.96
CA THR A 10 9.54 -6.43 5.02
C THR A 10 8.25 -5.64 5.06
N ARG A 11 7.52 -5.58 3.94
CA ARG A 11 6.25 -4.86 3.81
C ARG A 11 5.34 -5.53 2.78
N ILE A 12 4.06 -5.19 2.85
CA ILE A 12 3.08 -5.39 1.78
C ILE A 12 2.87 -4.05 1.09
N GLU A 13 2.77 -4.06 -0.24
CA GLU A 13 2.40 -2.91 -1.04
C GLU A 13 1.04 -3.17 -1.72
N MET A 14 0.19 -2.15 -1.76
CA MET A 14 -1.10 -2.19 -2.42
C MET A 14 -1.33 -0.87 -3.15
N THR A 15 -1.83 -0.94 -4.39
CA THR A 15 -2.26 0.23 -5.13
C THR A 15 -3.78 0.38 -5.04
N VAL A 16 -4.26 1.59 -4.79
CA VAL A 16 -5.69 1.92 -4.69
C VAL A 16 -5.95 3.19 -5.48
N ILE A 17 -7.05 3.29 -6.22
CA ILE A 17 -7.44 4.52 -6.92
C ILE A 17 -7.51 5.68 -5.90
N ASP A 18 -6.76 6.75 -6.15
CA ASP A 18 -6.58 7.88 -5.24
C ASP A 18 -7.89 8.55 -4.80
N ARG A 19 -8.88 8.61 -5.70
CA ARG A 19 -10.23 9.13 -5.44
C ARG A 19 -11.06 8.29 -4.48
N ARG A 20 -10.66 7.04 -4.17
CA ARG A 20 -11.37 6.14 -3.25
C ARG A 20 -11.01 6.43 -1.79
N VAL A 21 -11.29 7.65 -1.34
CA VAL A 21 -10.85 8.17 -0.02
C VAL A 21 -11.32 7.29 1.14
N GLU A 22 -12.56 6.82 1.12
CA GLU A 22 -13.11 5.94 2.17
C GLU A 22 -12.42 4.58 2.23
N LEU A 23 -12.08 4.01 1.06
CA LEU A 23 -11.36 2.75 0.97
C LEU A 23 -9.92 2.91 1.46
N ILE A 24 -9.27 4.02 1.11
CA ILE A 24 -7.94 4.35 1.64
C ILE A 24 -7.98 4.48 3.16
N ALA A 25 -8.95 5.23 3.70
CA ALA A 25 -9.12 5.37 5.15
C ALA A 25 -9.41 4.02 5.83
N TRP A 26 -10.13 3.12 5.16
CA TRP A 26 -10.33 1.76 5.63
C TRP A 26 -9.00 1.01 5.72
N TYR A 27 -8.16 1.05 4.68
CA TYR A 27 -6.84 0.41 4.72
C TYR A 27 -5.91 1.04 5.76
N GLU A 28 -5.97 2.35 5.96
CA GLU A 28 -5.20 3.05 6.99
C GLU A 28 -5.52 2.52 8.40
N ARG A 29 -6.81 2.33 8.72
CA ARG A 29 -7.23 1.71 10.00
C ARG A 29 -6.75 0.27 10.16
N HIS A 30 -6.41 -0.42 9.07
CA HIS A 30 -5.92 -1.80 9.07
C HIS A 30 -4.39 -1.89 8.97
N GLY A 31 -3.70 -0.78 9.23
CA GLY A 31 -2.25 -0.72 9.38
C GLY A 31 -1.48 -0.50 8.08
N TYR A 32 -2.16 -0.10 7.01
CA TYR A 32 -1.49 0.51 5.86
C TYR A 32 -1.23 1.99 6.12
N THR A 33 -0.27 2.57 5.42
CA THR A 33 -0.04 4.00 5.36
C THR A 33 0.18 4.41 3.90
N ARG A 34 -0.12 5.66 3.55
CA ARG A 34 0.30 6.20 2.26
C ARG A 34 1.82 6.27 2.22
N SER A 35 2.41 5.75 1.15
CA SER A 35 3.86 5.83 0.92
C SER A 35 4.32 7.19 0.39
N GLY A 36 3.39 8.01 -0.13
CA GLY A 36 3.68 9.22 -0.90
C GLY A 36 3.87 8.96 -2.40
N GLU A 37 4.03 7.70 -2.83
CA GLU A 37 4.12 7.33 -4.24
C GLU A 37 2.72 7.24 -4.88
N THR A 38 2.63 7.68 -6.13
CA THR A 38 1.48 7.47 -7.02
C THR A 38 1.91 6.85 -8.33
N ARG A 39 1.07 6.00 -8.92
CA ARG A 39 1.31 5.34 -10.22
C ARG A 39 0.13 5.57 -11.16
N PRO A 40 0.33 5.56 -12.49
CA PRO A 40 -0.78 5.61 -13.44
C PRO A 40 -1.69 4.38 -13.27
N PHE A 41 -2.97 4.53 -13.56
CA PHE A 41 -3.85 3.36 -13.72
C PHE A 41 -3.35 2.49 -14.90
N PRO A 42 -3.39 1.14 -14.81
CA PRO A 42 -2.73 0.27 -15.79
C PRO A 42 -3.25 0.36 -17.22
N VAL A 43 -4.48 0.87 -17.40
CA VAL A 43 -5.11 1.05 -18.70
C VAL A 43 -5.59 2.50 -18.85
N PRO A 44 -5.58 3.07 -20.06
CA PRO A 44 -6.16 4.38 -20.29
C PRO A 44 -7.66 4.38 -19.97
N VAL A 45 -8.10 5.41 -19.27
CA VAL A 45 -9.50 5.68 -18.93
C VAL A 45 -9.73 7.18 -19.05
N ASP A 46 -10.94 7.59 -19.40
CA ASP A 46 -11.33 8.99 -19.52
C ASP A 46 -12.49 9.30 -18.54
N PRO A 47 -12.27 10.15 -17.52
CA PRO A 47 -11.02 10.86 -17.19
C PRO A 47 -9.94 9.92 -16.64
N PRO A 48 -8.64 10.28 -16.76
CA PRO A 48 -7.54 9.45 -16.28
C PRO A 48 -7.63 9.22 -14.77
N LEU A 49 -7.19 8.04 -14.33
CA LEU A 49 -7.13 7.64 -12.93
C LEU A 49 -5.68 7.46 -12.46
N THR A 50 -5.47 7.72 -11.17
CA THR A 50 -4.18 7.58 -10.50
C THR A 50 -4.31 6.59 -9.35
N MET A 51 -3.29 5.77 -9.16
CA MET A 51 -3.18 4.80 -8.08
C MET A 51 -2.30 5.37 -6.97
N ALA A 52 -2.84 5.55 -5.77
CA ALA A 52 -2.06 5.76 -4.56
C ALA A 52 -1.41 4.44 -4.11
N VAL A 53 -0.13 4.49 -3.74
CA VAL A 53 0.60 3.32 -3.21
C VAL A 53 0.53 3.33 -1.69
N LEU A 54 -0.11 2.31 -1.13
CA LEU A 54 -0.22 2.06 0.30
C LEU A 54 0.77 0.97 0.71
N VAL A 55 1.39 1.14 1.88
CA VAL A 55 2.38 0.20 2.43
C VAL A 55 1.97 -0.24 3.83
N LYS A 56 2.16 -1.53 4.14
CA LYS A 56 1.98 -2.08 5.48
C LYS A 56 3.23 -2.85 5.90
N PRO A 57 3.96 -2.42 6.94
CA PRO A 57 5.08 -3.19 7.48
C PRO A 57 4.65 -4.58 7.94
N LEU A 58 5.48 -5.59 7.69
CA LEU A 58 5.26 -6.97 8.13
C LEU A 58 5.83 -7.28 9.52
N PHE A 59 6.59 -6.35 10.08
CA PHE A 59 7.11 -6.37 11.44
C PHE A 59 7.26 -4.94 11.95
N ASP A 60 7.26 -4.77 13.28
CA ASP A 60 7.55 -3.48 13.88
C ASP A 60 9.04 -3.14 13.65
N GLN A 61 9.30 -2.13 12.83
CA GLN A 61 10.67 -1.70 12.52
C GLN A 61 11.39 -1.05 13.73
N ARG A 62 10.67 -0.80 14.83
CA ARG A 62 11.23 -0.23 16.07
C ARG A 62 11.90 -1.27 16.99
N GLN A 63 11.90 -2.55 16.60
CA GLN A 63 12.54 -3.65 17.32
C GLN A 63 13.67 -4.33 16.51
N LEU A 64 14.24 -3.65 15.50
CA LEU A 64 15.55 -4.07 15.00
C LEU A 64 16.63 -3.65 16.02
N PRO A 65 17.60 -4.52 16.37
CA PRO A 65 18.78 -4.10 17.12
C PRO A 65 19.60 -3.06 16.35
#